data_AF-A0A451GF90-F1
#
_entry.id   AF-A0A451GF90-F1
#
_cell.length_a   1.000
_cell.length_b   1.000
_cell.length_c   1.000
_cell.angle_alpha   90.00
_cell.angle_beta   90.00
_cell.angle_gamma   90.00
#
_symmetry.space_group_name_H-M   'P 1'
#
loop_
_entity.id
_entity.type
_entity.pdbx_description
1 polymer ?
#
loop_
_entity_poly.entity_id
_entity_poly.type
_entity_poly.pdbx_seq_one_letter_code
_entity_poly.pdbx_strand_id
1 'polypeptide(L)'
;MRHLKAKDKQKKLRFENIWASDFAERYPQVDIAEANRILHGQKANGEMIYGLDVTHAAWSAVGRGWMTAMLRWPLIRWFADKGYLYFARNRNGISKLITGKERCMQCSLDE
;
A
#
# COMPACT_ATOMS: atom_id res chain seq x y z
N MET A 1 -6.10 -4.25 5.67
CA MET A 1 -6.67 -2.89 5.79
C MET A 1 -7.66 -2.71 6.95
N ARG A 2 -8.52 -3.69 7.30
CA ARG A 2 -9.51 -3.57 8.41
C ARG A 2 -8.92 -3.10 9.75
N HIS A 3 -7.74 -3.60 10.11
CA HIS A 3 -7.08 -3.26 11.37
C HIS A 3 -6.54 -1.82 11.42
N LEU A 4 -6.07 -1.28 10.29
CA LEU A 4 -5.62 0.10 10.18
C LEU A 4 -6.80 1.07 10.23
N LYS A 5 -7.87 0.78 9.47
CA LYS A 5 -9.12 1.55 9.47
C LYS A 5 -9.76 1.61 10.87
N ALA A 6 -9.73 0.50 11.61
CA ALA A 6 -10.23 0.45 13.00
C ALA A 6 -9.39 1.29 13.99
N LYS A 7 -8.10 1.51 13.68
CA LYS A 7 -7.20 2.33 14.51
C LYS A 7 -7.16 3.79 14.10
N ASP A 8 -7.65 4.14 12.92
CA ASP A 8 -7.83 5.51 12.47
C ASP A 8 -9.03 6.18 13.16
N LYS A 9 -8.98 6.29 14.49
CA LYS A 9 -10.02 6.92 15.31
C LYS A 9 -10.22 8.41 14.98
N GLN A 10 -9.20 9.04 14.41
CA GLN A 10 -9.19 10.46 14.07
C GLN A 10 -9.57 10.71 12.60
N LYS A 11 -9.91 9.66 11.82
CA LYS A 11 -10.26 9.74 10.40
C LYS A 11 -9.22 10.52 9.57
N LYS A 12 -7.93 10.35 9.90
CA LYS A 12 -6.81 11.03 9.24
C LYS A 12 -6.44 10.37 7.92
N LEU A 13 -6.98 9.18 7.62
CA LEU A 13 -6.73 8.45 6.40
C LEU A 13 -7.98 8.36 5.55
N ARG A 14 -7.81 8.73 4.27
CA ARG A 14 -8.81 8.52 3.23
C ARG A 14 -8.36 7.35 2.36
N PHE A 15 -9.18 6.30 2.34
CA PHE A 15 -8.95 5.11 1.53
C PHE A 15 -9.74 5.23 0.24
N GLU A 16 -9.07 5.08 -0.89
CA GLU A 16 -9.67 5.18 -2.22
C GLU A 16 -9.67 3.82 -2.91
N ASN A 17 -10.71 3.57 -3.71
CA ASN A 17 -10.81 2.39 -4.54
C ASN A 17 -10.31 2.71 -5.95
N ILE A 18 -9.17 2.13 -6.34
CA ILE A 18 -8.56 2.32 -7.67
C ILE A 18 -9.41 1.74 -8.81
N TRP A 19 -10.38 0.88 -8.48
CA TRP A 19 -11.31 0.28 -9.45
C TRP A 19 -12.65 1.02 -9.53
N ALA A 20 -12.81 2.12 -8.81
CA ALA A 20 -14.00 2.94 -8.94
C ALA A 20 -14.04 3.58 -10.34
N SER A 21 -15.22 3.62 -10.96
CA SER A 21 -15.39 4.13 -12.34
C SER A 21 -15.01 5.61 -12.47
N ASP A 22 -15.09 6.37 -11.39
CA ASP A 22 -14.72 7.79 -11.31
C ASP A 22 -13.27 8.01 -10.85
N PHE A 23 -12.50 6.95 -10.55
CA PHE A 23 -11.16 7.09 -9.99
C PHE A 23 -10.19 7.81 -10.94
N ALA A 24 -10.20 7.41 -12.22
CA ALA A 24 -9.34 8.01 -13.23
C ALA A 24 -9.69 9.48 -13.51
N GLU A 25 -10.94 9.89 -13.29
CA GLU A 25 -11.37 11.28 -13.41
C GLU A 25 -10.91 12.12 -12.21
N ARG A 26 -11.02 11.58 -10.99
CA ARG A 26 -10.57 12.26 -9.76
C ARG A 26 -9.05 12.31 -9.61
N TYR A 27 -8.34 11.32 -10.15
CA TYR A 27 -6.89 11.16 -10.00
C TYR A 27 -6.22 10.81 -11.34
N PRO A 28 -6.26 11.71 -12.34
CA PRO A 28 -5.70 11.44 -13.67
C PRO A 28 -4.19 11.19 -13.67
N GLN A 29 -3.48 11.67 -12.64
CA GLN A 29 -2.04 11.46 -12.45
C GLN A 29 -1.67 10.07 -11.90
N VAL A 30 -2.65 9.24 -11.53
CA VAL A 30 -2.42 7.92 -10.95
C VAL A 30 -2.71 6.83 -11.98
N ASP A 31 -1.68 6.10 -12.39
CA ASP A 31 -1.84 4.89 -13.20
C ASP A 31 -2.41 3.76 -12.33
N ILE A 32 -3.59 3.25 -12.70
CA ILE A 32 -4.27 2.16 -11.98
C ILE A 32 -3.44 0.88 -11.98
N ALA A 33 -2.77 0.56 -13.08
CA ALA A 33 -1.93 -0.64 -13.18
C ALA A 33 -0.72 -0.54 -12.24
N GLU A 34 -0.12 0.64 -12.14
CA GLU A 34 0.99 0.89 -11.21
C GLU A 34 0.52 0.99 -9.76
N ALA A 35 -0.64 1.60 -9.50
CA ALA A 35 -1.28 1.63 -8.17
C ALA A 35 -1.71 0.24 -7.69
N ASN A 36 -2.01 -0.66 -8.61
CA ASN A 36 -2.23 -2.06 -8.30
C ASN A 36 -0.91 -2.80 -7.99
N ARG A 37 0.23 -2.35 -8.54
CA ARG A 37 1.56 -2.96 -8.26
C ARG A 37 2.17 -2.45 -6.97
N ILE A 38 2.18 -1.15 -6.76
CA ILE A 38 2.85 -0.45 -5.65
C ILE A 38 1.81 0.37 -4.90
N LEU A 39 1.90 0.41 -3.57
CA LEU A 39 1.04 1.27 -2.78
C LEU A 39 1.24 2.74 -3.16
N HIS A 40 0.16 3.45 -3.46
CA HIS A 40 0.17 4.90 -3.68
C HIS A 40 -0.48 5.60 -2.50
N GLY A 41 0.06 6.75 -2.14
CA GLY A 41 -0.51 7.62 -1.12
C GLY A 41 -0.27 9.07 -1.51
N GLN A 42 -1.18 9.94 -1.10
CA GLN A 42 -1.04 11.38 -1.28
C GLN A 42 -1.05 12.04 0.10
N LYS A 43 -0.05 12.88 0.36
CA LYS A 43 0.00 13.70 1.58
C LYS A 43 -0.94 14.90 1.45
N ALA A 44 -1.27 15.52 2.58
CA ALA A 44 -2.15 16.70 2.63
C ALA A 44 -1.61 17.90 1.83
N ASN A 45 -0.29 17.97 1.61
CA ASN A 45 0.36 18.97 0.76
C ASN A 45 0.30 18.65 -0.74
N GLY A 46 -0.37 17.56 -1.14
CA GLY A 46 -0.47 17.10 -2.53
C GLY A 46 0.69 16.20 -2.99
N GLU A 47 1.74 16.03 -2.18
CA GLU A 47 2.90 15.22 -2.54
C GLU A 47 2.55 13.72 -2.57
N MET A 48 2.92 13.07 -3.68
CA MET A 48 2.73 11.64 -3.86
C MET A 48 3.86 10.85 -3.22
N ILE A 49 3.49 9.82 -2.46
CA ILE A 49 4.38 8.88 -1.79
C ILE A 49 4.03 7.46 -2.23
N TYR A 50 5.02 6.57 -2.22
CA TYR A 50 4.90 5.24 -2.82
C TYR A 50 5.44 4.12 -1.92
N GLY A 51 4.90 2.92 -2.07
CA GLY A 51 5.38 1.71 -1.42
C GLY A 51 5.39 1.79 0.10
N LEU A 52 6.57 1.54 0.69
CA LEU A 52 6.74 1.58 2.14
C LEU A 52 6.49 2.99 2.72
N ASP A 53 6.61 4.06 1.91
CA ASP A 53 6.44 5.44 2.37
C ASP A 53 4.98 5.67 2.75
N VAL A 54 4.07 5.13 1.94
CA VAL A 54 2.63 5.11 2.20
C VAL A 54 2.33 4.36 3.49
N THR A 55 2.96 3.21 3.70
CA THR A 55 2.76 2.40 4.90
C THR A 55 3.20 3.16 6.14
N HIS A 56 4.40 3.73 6.12
CA HIS A 56 4.90 4.53 7.24
C HIS A 56 4.03 5.76 7.50
N ALA A 57 3.63 6.50 6.46
CA ALA A 57 2.76 7.66 6.59
C ALA A 57 1.40 7.27 7.18
N ALA A 58 0.81 6.16 6.74
CA ALA A 58 -0.48 5.70 7.23
C ALA A 58 -0.42 5.27 8.71
N TRP A 59 0.61 4.53 9.11
CA TRP A 59 0.81 4.16 10.52
C TRP A 59 1.17 5.36 11.39
N SER A 60 1.89 6.33 10.85
CA SER A 60 2.20 7.60 11.53
C SER A 60 0.94 8.43 11.77
N ALA A 61 0.02 8.49 10.79
CA ALA A 61 -1.24 9.22 10.92
C ALA A 61 -2.13 8.68 12.06
N VAL A 62 -2.08 7.37 12.33
CA VAL A 62 -2.81 6.73 13.44
C VAL A 62 -2.01 6.68 14.76
N GLY A 63 -0.90 7.42 14.86
CA GLY A 63 -0.08 7.53 16.07
C GLY A 63 0.82 6.32 16.35
N ARG A 64 1.07 5.47 15.35
CA ARG A 64 1.89 4.24 15.45
C ARG A 64 3.07 4.23 14.49
N GLY A 65 3.54 5.41 14.07
CA GLY A 65 4.68 5.55 13.17
C GLY A 65 5.94 4.84 13.66
N TRP A 66 6.12 4.75 14.99
CA TRP A 66 7.25 4.07 15.63
C TRP A 66 7.39 2.60 15.22
N MET A 67 6.29 1.89 14.94
CA MET A 67 6.32 0.49 14.48
C MET A 67 7.00 0.37 13.11
N THR A 68 6.83 1.40 12.28
CA THR A 68 7.38 1.47 10.92
C THR A 68 8.66 2.29 10.84
N ALA A 69 9.08 2.95 11.93
CA ALA A 69 10.22 3.86 11.94
C ALA A 69 11.56 3.13 11.70
N MET A 70 11.72 1.90 12.18
CA MET A 70 12.90 1.07 11.91
C MET A 70 13.12 0.87 10.40
N LEU A 71 12.06 0.71 9.62
CA LEU A 71 12.14 0.55 8.15
C LEU A 71 12.59 1.84 7.45
N ARG A 72 12.59 2.98 8.16
CA ARG A 72 12.97 4.30 7.64
C ARG A 72 14.39 4.69 7.93
N TRP A 73 15.15 3.88 8.65
CA TRP A 73 16.57 4.15 8.83
C TRP A 73 17.30 4.10 7.49
N PRO A 74 18.22 5.05 7.20
CA PRO A 74 18.78 5.23 5.86
C PRO A 74 19.40 3.97 5.26
N LEU A 75 20.07 3.16 6.10
CA LEU A 75 20.62 1.88 5.69
C LEU A 75 19.53 0.82 5.43
N ILE A 76 18.60 0.64 6.38
CA ILE A 76 17.52 -0.35 6.29
C ILE A 76 16.57 -0.01 5.15
N ARG A 77 16.25 1.27 4.96
CA ARG A 77 15.37 1.80 3.92
C ARG A 77 15.82 1.36 2.54
N TRP A 78 17.12 1.44 2.25
CA TRP A 78 17.64 1.03 0.95
C TRP A 78 17.35 -0.45 0.67
N PHE A 79 17.62 -1.33 1.65
CA PHE A 79 17.31 -2.75 1.53
C PHE A 79 15.80 -3.03 1.51
N ALA A 80 15.03 -2.34 2.34
CA ALA A 80 13.59 -2.51 2.48
C ALA A 80 12.85 -2.07 1.21
N ASP A 81 13.22 -0.95 0.61
CA ASP A 81 12.63 -0.45 -0.63
C ASP A 81 12.94 -1.40 -1.79
N LYS A 82 14.18 -1.89 -1.90
CA LYS A 82 14.56 -2.89 -2.91
C LYS A 82 13.84 -4.23 -2.72
N GLY A 83 13.78 -4.72 -1.48
CA GLY A 83 13.06 -5.93 -1.12
C GLY A 83 11.55 -5.81 -1.38
N TYR A 84 10.97 -4.65 -1.05
CA TYR A 84 9.56 -4.36 -1.32
C TYR A 84 9.26 -4.30 -2.81
N LEU A 85 10.08 -3.63 -3.62
CA LEU A 85 9.90 -3.58 -5.09
C LEU A 85 10.02 -4.97 -5.72
N TYR A 86 10.99 -5.78 -5.26
CA TYR A 86 11.12 -7.16 -5.69
C TYR A 86 9.90 -7.99 -5.29
N PHE A 87 9.44 -7.85 -4.05
CA PHE A 87 8.23 -8.51 -3.55
C PHE A 87 6.97 -8.09 -4.32
N ALA A 88 6.78 -6.80 -4.55
CA ALA A 88 5.63 -6.24 -5.27
C ALA A 88 5.56 -6.76 -6.71
N ARG A 89 6.73 -6.85 -7.38
CA ARG A 89 6.84 -7.40 -8.74
C ARG A 89 6.58 -8.90 -8.78
N ASN A 90 7.11 -9.64 -7.82
CA ASN A 90 6.97 -11.10 -7.73
C ASN A 90 5.81 -11.54 -6.83
N ARG A 91 4.84 -10.67 -6.49
CA ARG A 91 3.81 -10.98 -5.47
C ARG A 91 3.07 -12.28 -5.75
N ASN A 92 2.78 -12.54 -7.03
CA ASN A 92 2.09 -13.75 -7.48
C ASN A 92 3.02 -14.98 -7.36
N GLY A 93 4.29 -14.84 -7.73
CA GLY A 93 5.29 -15.91 -7.66
C GLY A 93 5.72 -16.25 -6.22
N ILE A 94 5.87 -15.25 -5.35
CA ILE A 94 6.21 -15.43 -3.93
C ILE A 94 5.02 -16.02 -3.18
N SER A 95 3.79 -15.57 -3.47
CA SER A 95 2.59 -16.22 -2.93
C SER A 95 2.50 -17.68 -3.36
N LYS A 96 2.88 -18.00 -4.61
CA LYS A 96 2.94 -19.37 -5.12
C LYS A 96 4.00 -20.22 -4.42
N LEU A 97 5.18 -19.65 -4.15
CA LEU A 97 6.28 -20.33 -3.47
C LEU A 97 6.00 -20.59 -1.98
N ILE A 98 5.41 -19.62 -1.28
CA ILE A 98 5.14 -19.72 0.17
C ILE A 98 3.87 -20.52 0.47
N THR A 99 2.86 -20.44 -0.40
CA THR A 99 1.53 -21.04 -0.12
C THR A 99 1.28 -22.32 -0.90
N GLY A 100 2.10 -22.66 -1.91
CA GLY A 100 1.93 -23.84 -2.79
C GLY A 100 0.62 -23.84 -3.61
N LYS A 101 -0.22 -22.82 -3.46
CA LYS A 101 -1.50 -22.66 -4.12
C LYS A 101 -1.54 -21.32 -4.82
N GLU A 102 -1.94 -21.32 -6.08
CA GLU A 102 -2.35 -20.11 -6.77
C GLU A 102 -3.59 -19.60 -6.06
N ARG A 103 -3.46 -18.58 -5.20
CA ARG A 103 -4.63 -17.83 -4.78
C ARG A 103 -5.13 -17.10 -6.02
N CYS A 104 -6.08 -17.74 -6.69
CA CYS A 104 -6.92 -17.13 -7.69
C CYS A 104 -7.47 -15.84 -7.05
N MET A 105 -6.94 -14.68 -7.44
CA MET A 105 -7.33 -13.38 -6.88
C MET A 105 -8.77 -12.98 -7.27
N GLN A 106 -9.49 -13.84 -7.97
CA GLN A 106 -10.84 -13.61 -8.49
C GLN A 106 -11.94 -14.44 -7.82
N CYS A 107 -11.64 -15.23 -6.79
CA CYS A 107 -12.67 -15.98 -6.03
C CYS A 107 -12.81 -15.42 -4.61
N SER A 108 -13.44 -14.25 -4.49
CA SER A 108 -14.27 -13.83 -3.35
C SER A 108 -14.77 -12.40 -3.60
N LEU A 109 -15.46 -12.21 -4.71
CA LEU A 109 -16.63 -11.33 -4.75
C LEU A 109 -17.81 -12.31 -4.68
N ASP A 110 -18.25 -12.62 -3.47
CA ASP A 110 -19.59 -13.14 -3.12
C ASP A 110 -19.56 -13.51 -1.64
N GLU A 111 -19.82 -12.50 -0.80
CA GLU A 111 -20.90 -12.39 0.22
C GLU A 111 -20.64 -11.23 1.19
#